data_AF-A0A9N9Z759-F1
#
_entry.id   AF-A0A9N9Z759-F1
#
_cell.length_a   1.000
_cell.length_b   1.000
_cell.length_c   1.000
_cell.angle_alpha   90.00
_cell.angle_beta   90.00
_cell.angle_gamma   90.00
#
_symmetry.space_group_name_H-M   'P 1'
#
loop_
_entity.id
_entity.type
_entity.pdbx_description
1 polymer ?
#
loop_
_entity_poly.entity_id
_entity_poly.type
_entity_poly.pdbx_seq_one_letter_code
_entity_poly.pdbx_strand_id
1 'polypeptide(L)'
;MRLLHTTSFRLKEYFDENVPDYAILSHTWGRNEVSYHDIQSQSDPNTIDGFDKIKGACALAAREKYDFIWIDTCCIDKSSSSELSEAINSMYSWYQRAAVCYAYLADVQFLAGAEDDITVQEPPRDSPTTSSRSEPNKNSSPKPPIWNFEEFEFRNSRWFTRGWTLQELVAPRKLFFYSRDWKRLGSKDSLRDLISSITGIDYSVLAGGDLKPISVARKMYWASNRTTTRKEDMAYCLMGIFSVNMPLLYGEGERAFLRLQEQIITMNDDQSIFAWTLPRRRAERQLLHGLLAPSPRAFMDTGRKVWLFPPIHRRKRAVRVVNSSLEVEVILRPHDNMPLGRARLPDGCFK
;
A
#
# COMPACT_ATOMS: atom_id res chain seq x y z
N MET A 1 10.33 16.57 12.46
CA MET A 1 9.85 16.39 11.06
C MET A 1 9.80 17.74 10.35
N ARG A 2 9.98 17.76 9.03
CA ARG A 2 9.88 19.00 8.23
C ARG A 2 8.58 19.02 7.42
N LEU A 3 7.99 20.20 7.28
CA LEU A 3 6.78 20.45 6.50
C LEU A 3 7.04 21.56 5.48
N LEU A 4 6.41 21.44 4.31
CA LEU A 4 6.45 22.44 3.25
C LEU A 4 5.27 23.41 3.43
N HIS A 5 5.55 24.72 3.49
CA HIS A 5 4.51 25.73 3.51
C HIS A 5 3.84 25.83 2.13
N THR A 6 2.51 25.77 2.08
CA THR A 6 1.75 25.60 0.84
C THR A 6 1.80 26.81 -0.10
N THR A 7 1.88 28.03 0.44
CA THR A 7 2.02 29.25 -0.38
C THR A 7 3.47 29.63 -0.70
N SER A 8 4.36 29.63 0.29
CA SER A 8 5.74 30.12 0.11
C SER A 8 6.72 29.06 -0.39
N PHE A 9 6.32 27.78 -0.40
CA PHE A 9 7.17 26.63 -0.72
C PHE A 9 8.46 26.54 0.12
N ARG A 10 8.47 27.16 1.31
CA ARG A 10 9.58 27.06 2.25
C ARG A 10 9.38 25.89 3.20
N LEU A 11 10.45 25.16 3.45
CA LEU A 11 10.47 24.11 4.46
C LEU A 11 10.60 24.72 5.85
N LYS A 12 9.83 24.19 6.79
CA LYS A 12 9.92 24.51 8.22
C LYS A 12 10.02 23.24 9.04
N GLU A 13 10.92 23.24 10.00
CA GLU A 13 11.12 22.13 10.92
C GLU A 13 10.24 22.27 12.16
N TYR A 14 9.71 21.13 12.61
CA TYR A 14 8.84 21.01 13.77
C TYR A 14 9.25 19.80 14.61
N PHE A 15 9.17 19.98 15.93
CA PHE A 15 9.51 18.96 16.93
C PHE A 15 8.27 18.62 17.77
N ASP A 16 8.02 17.32 17.94
CA ASP A 16 7.00 16.73 18.81
C ASP A 16 5.63 17.42 18.80
N GLU A 17 5.23 18.01 19.93
CA GLU A 17 3.90 18.60 20.16
C GLU A 17 3.66 19.90 19.37
N ASN A 18 4.71 20.49 18.78
CA ASN A 18 4.61 21.74 18.02
C ASN A 18 4.22 21.53 16.55
N VAL A 19 3.99 20.29 16.11
CA VAL A 19 3.60 20.00 14.73
C VAL A 19 2.16 20.50 14.51
N PRO A 20 1.93 21.47 13.60
CA PRO A 20 0.59 21.98 13.30
C PRO A 20 -0.22 20.92 12.55
N ASP A 21 -1.53 21.14 12.38
CA ASP A 21 -2.30 20.36 11.41
C ASP A 21 -1.69 20.49 10.01
N TYR A 22 -1.56 19.36 9.31
CA TYR A 22 -0.92 19.30 8.00
C TYR A 22 -1.63 18.30 7.09
N ALA A 23 -1.59 18.59 5.80
CA ALA A 23 -1.90 17.62 4.75
C ALA A 23 -0.67 16.73 4.49
N ILE A 24 -0.88 15.53 3.95
CA ILE A 24 0.22 14.64 3.53
C ILE A 24 -0.01 14.12 2.11
N LEU A 25 1.02 14.17 1.27
CA LEU A 25 0.96 13.64 -0.09
C LEU A 25 1.43 12.19 -0.11
N SER A 26 0.56 11.31 -0.59
CA SER A 26 0.92 9.96 -1.02
C SER A 26 1.04 9.95 -2.54
N HIS A 27 2.15 9.46 -3.08
CA HIS A 27 2.36 9.42 -4.52
C HIS A 27 3.30 8.30 -4.93
N THR A 28 3.48 8.14 -6.24
CA THR A 28 4.53 7.28 -6.78
C THR A 28 5.58 8.12 -7.47
N TRP A 29 6.86 7.88 -7.17
CA TRP A 29 7.95 8.62 -7.79
C TRP A 29 8.00 8.37 -9.30
N GLY A 30 8.10 9.46 -10.06
CA GLY A 30 8.33 9.53 -11.49
C GLY A 30 9.80 9.74 -11.81
N ARG A 31 10.09 10.32 -12.99
CA ARG A 31 11.47 10.57 -13.44
C ARG A 31 12.10 11.78 -12.77
N ASN A 32 11.31 12.84 -12.57
CA ASN A 32 11.77 14.12 -12.05
C ASN A 32 11.00 14.39 -10.75
N GLU A 33 11.63 14.09 -9.62
CA GLU A 33 11.09 14.43 -8.30
C GLU A 33 11.93 15.53 -7.68
N VAL A 34 11.25 16.55 -7.17
CA VAL A 34 11.88 17.64 -6.45
C VAL A 34 12.37 17.14 -5.10
N SER A 35 13.67 17.28 -4.87
CA SER A 35 14.35 16.89 -3.65
C SER A 35 14.32 17.98 -2.58
N TYR A 36 14.79 17.65 -1.38
CA TYR A 36 15.01 18.62 -0.31
C TYR A 36 15.94 19.77 -0.75
N HIS A 37 17.05 19.44 -1.40
CA HIS A 37 18.06 20.41 -1.83
C HIS A 37 17.54 21.34 -2.93
N ASP A 38 16.67 20.84 -3.81
CA ASP A 38 16.04 21.67 -4.85
C ASP A 38 15.19 22.78 -4.22
N ILE A 39 14.39 22.46 -3.19
CA ILE A 39 13.59 23.44 -2.44
C ILE A 39 14.48 24.43 -1.67
N GLN A 40 15.62 23.98 -1.14
CA GLN A 40 16.53 24.85 -0.39
C GLN A 40 17.34 25.80 -1.27
N SER A 41 17.53 25.49 -2.55
CA SER A 41 18.40 26.24 -3.46
C SER A 41 17.98 27.70 -3.72
N GLN A 42 16.82 28.14 -3.20
CA GLN A 42 16.21 29.47 -3.44
C GLN A 42 15.98 29.81 -4.92
N SER A 43 16.07 28.81 -5.81
CA SER A 43 15.72 28.93 -7.22
C SER A 43 14.22 29.23 -7.34
N ASP A 44 13.83 29.96 -8.40
CA ASP A 44 12.40 30.15 -8.71
C ASP A 44 11.74 28.76 -8.82
N PRO A 45 10.71 28.44 -8.01
CA PRO A 45 10.08 27.12 -8.03
C PRO A 45 9.57 26.70 -9.41
N ASN A 46 9.22 27.65 -10.29
CA ASN A 46 8.78 27.36 -11.65
C ASN A 46 9.92 26.92 -12.59
N THR A 47 11.18 27.05 -12.16
CA THR A 47 12.36 26.58 -12.91
C THR A 47 12.79 25.17 -12.51
N ILE A 48 12.22 24.63 -11.43
CA ILE A 48 12.53 23.29 -10.94
C ILE A 48 11.73 22.26 -11.75
N ASP A 49 12.43 21.36 -12.42
CA ASP A 49 11.81 20.26 -13.17
C ASP A 49 11.04 19.32 -12.22
N GLY A 50 9.82 18.93 -12.62
CA GLY A 50 8.92 18.10 -11.81
C GLY A 50 8.14 18.86 -10.72
N PHE A 51 8.27 20.18 -10.61
CA PHE A 51 7.63 20.97 -9.56
C PHE A 51 6.10 21.05 -9.66
N ASP A 52 5.51 20.82 -10.83
CA ASP A 52 4.05 20.88 -11.05
C ASP A 52 3.26 20.02 -10.07
N LYS A 53 3.81 18.85 -9.71
CA LYS A 53 3.18 17.97 -8.73
C LYS A 53 3.17 18.58 -7.34
N ILE A 54 4.27 19.17 -6.89
CA ILE A 54 4.33 19.87 -5.60
C ILE A 54 3.39 21.08 -5.62
N LYS A 55 3.41 21.86 -6.70
CA LYS A 55 2.55 23.02 -6.88
C LYS A 55 1.06 22.64 -6.79
N GLY A 56 0.65 21.57 -7.47
CA GLY A 56 -0.72 21.05 -7.40
C GLY A 56 -1.09 20.55 -6.00
N ALA A 57 -0.20 19.81 -5.33
CA ALA A 57 -0.41 19.32 -3.97
C ALA A 57 -0.56 20.48 -2.97
N CYS A 58 0.29 21.49 -3.06
CA CYS A 58 0.24 22.70 -2.23
C CYS A 58 -1.02 23.53 -2.52
N ALA A 59 -1.38 23.73 -3.78
CA ALA A 59 -2.59 24.45 -4.16
C ALA A 59 -3.86 23.77 -3.63
N LEU A 60 -3.90 22.43 -3.71
CA LEU A 60 -4.97 21.63 -3.11
C LEU A 60 -5.01 21.80 -1.58
N ALA A 61 -3.87 21.65 -0.91
CA ALA A 61 -3.78 21.81 0.55
C ALA A 61 -4.22 23.21 1.01
N ALA A 62 -3.76 24.27 0.35
CA ALA A 62 -4.13 25.65 0.66
C ALA A 62 -5.63 25.90 0.48
N ARG A 63 -6.23 25.36 -0.60
CA ARG A 63 -7.69 25.46 -0.83
C ARG A 63 -8.50 24.80 0.27
N GLU A 64 -8.00 23.68 0.81
CA GLU A 64 -8.59 22.94 1.93
C GLU A 64 -8.17 23.53 3.30
N LYS A 65 -7.54 24.72 3.31
CA LYS A 65 -7.14 25.48 4.52
C LYS A 65 -6.02 24.84 5.34
N TYR A 66 -5.12 24.10 4.70
CA TYR A 66 -3.89 23.62 5.31
C TYR A 66 -2.71 24.51 4.88
N ASP A 67 -2.06 25.14 5.86
CA ASP A 67 -0.86 25.96 5.63
C ASP A 67 0.39 25.11 5.34
N PHE A 68 0.36 23.85 5.76
CA PHE A 68 1.50 22.93 5.67
C PHE A 68 1.12 21.61 5.02
N ILE A 69 2.03 21.09 4.19
CA ILE A 69 1.94 19.77 3.59
C ILE A 69 3.27 19.01 3.78
N TRP A 70 3.18 17.71 4.07
CA TRP A 70 4.33 16.82 4.07
C TRP A 70 4.40 16.05 2.74
N ILE A 71 5.59 16.03 2.13
CA ILE A 71 5.88 15.32 0.87
C ILE A 71 7.26 14.66 1.02
N ASP A 72 7.34 13.34 0.94
CA ASP A 72 8.56 12.57 1.22
C ASP A 72 9.74 12.93 0.33
N THR A 73 9.49 13.42 -0.89
CA THR A 73 10.55 13.80 -1.83
C THR A 73 11.35 15.01 -1.39
N CYS A 74 10.69 16.01 -0.82
CA CYS A 74 11.32 17.28 -0.44
C CYS A 74 11.33 17.57 1.06
N CYS A 75 10.50 16.90 1.85
CA CYS A 75 10.45 17.08 3.31
C CYS A 75 11.46 16.21 4.06
N ILE A 76 12.15 15.27 3.40
CA ILE A 76 13.22 14.44 3.99
C ILE A 76 14.53 14.77 3.28
N ASP A 77 15.60 15.06 4.03
CA ASP A 77 16.95 15.04 3.45
C ASP A 77 17.45 13.60 3.33
N LYS A 78 17.27 13.05 2.14
CA LYS A 78 17.70 11.67 1.81
C LYS A 78 19.22 11.51 1.74
N SER A 79 20.00 12.61 1.78
CA SER A 79 21.46 12.56 1.87
C SER A 79 21.93 12.32 3.32
N SER A 80 21.09 12.61 4.31
CA SER A 80 21.32 12.33 5.72
C SER A 80 20.79 10.95 6.09
N SER A 81 21.68 9.99 6.34
CA SER A 81 21.29 8.61 6.69
C SER A 81 20.55 8.51 8.03
N SER A 82 20.91 9.35 9.00
CA SER A 82 20.22 9.45 10.29
C SER A 82 18.80 9.95 10.10
N GLU A 83 18.61 11.03 9.35
CA GLU A 83 17.28 11.59 9.08
C GLU A 83 16.42 10.63 8.28
N LEU A 84 16.98 10.00 7.23
CA LEU A 84 16.26 9.01 6.43
C LEU A 84 15.79 7.83 7.31
N SER A 85 16.62 7.38 8.24
CA SER A 85 16.28 6.31 9.19
C SER A 85 15.16 6.73 10.15
N GLU A 86 15.26 7.93 10.73
CA GLU A 86 14.21 8.48 11.60
C GLU A 86 12.88 8.63 10.84
N ALA A 87 12.95 9.15 9.62
CA ALA A 87 11.78 9.37 8.77
C ALA A 87 11.08 8.07 8.42
N ILE A 88 11.81 7.03 7.97
CA ILE A 88 11.21 5.73 7.64
C ILE A 88 10.57 5.07 8.86
N ASN A 89 11.23 5.12 10.02
CA ASN A 89 10.68 4.58 11.27
C ASN A 89 9.44 5.36 11.75
N SER A 90 9.32 6.63 11.38
CA SER A 90 8.22 7.51 11.78
C SER A 90 7.09 7.61 10.76
N MET A 91 7.31 7.18 9.51
CA MET A 91 6.44 7.50 8.38
C MET A 91 5.00 7.05 8.58
N TYR A 92 4.79 5.84 9.12
CA TYR A 92 3.43 5.37 9.42
C TYR A 92 2.69 6.31 10.39
N SER A 93 3.38 6.77 11.44
CA SER A 93 2.81 7.70 12.41
C SER A 93 2.53 9.08 11.79
N TRP A 94 3.34 9.52 10.83
CA TRP A 94 3.12 10.78 10.12
C TRP A 94 1.87 10.69 9.23
N TYR A 95 1.71 9.61 8.47
CA TYR A 95 0.47 9.36 7.73
C TYR A 95 -0.76 9.22 8.63
N GLN A 96 -0.61 8.58 9.80
CA GLN A 96 -1.72 8.42 10.75
C GLN A 96 -2.15 9.74 11.40
N ARG A 97 -1.19 10.63 11.71
CA ARG A 97 -1.45 11.93 12.37
C ARG A 97 -1.81 13.05 11.40
N ALA A 98 -1.54 12.90 10.11
CA ALA A 98 -1.93 13.89 9.11
C ALA A 98 -3.44 14.14 9.15
N ALA A 99 -3.84 15.40 9.01
CA ALA A 99 -5.25 15.78 9.04
C ALA A 99 -5.99 15.26 7.79
N VAL A 100 -5.29 15.17 6.66
CA VAL A 100 -5.78 14.59 5.41
C VAL A 100 -4.62 14.05 4.57
N CYS A 101 -4.83 12.92 3.90
CA CYS A 101 -3.93 12.37 2.90
C CYS A 101 -4.49 12.57 1.49
N TYR A 102 -3.65 13.06 0.58
CA TYR A 102 -3.95 13.14 -0.84
C TYR A 102 -3.16 12.05 -1.57
N ALA A 103 -3.85 11.06 -2.12
CA ALA A 103 -3.24 10.04 -2.97
C ALA A 103 -3.28 10.52 -4.43
N TYR A 104 -2.13 10.89 -4.97
CA TYR A 104 -1.98 11.38 -6.34
C TYR A 104 -1.60 10.24 -7.29
N LEU A 105 -2.49 9.95 -8.24
CA LEU A 105 -2.36 8.85 -9.20
C LEU A 105 -1.94 9.43 -10.55
N ALA A 106 -0.62 9.54 -10.74
CA ALA A 106 0.00 10.17 -11.91
C ALA A 106 -0.33 9.49 -13.25
N ASP A 107 -0.77 8.24 -13.20
CA ASP A 107 -1.11 7.39 -14.35
C ASP A 107 -2.61 7.26 -14.60
N VAL A 108 -3.46 7.94 -13.82
CA VAL A 108 -4.92 7.93 -14.02
C VAL A 108 -5.37 9.24 -14.64
N GLN A 109 -6.08 9.15 -15.76
CA GLN A 109 -6.72 10.28 -16.44
C GLN A 109 -8.17 10.40 -16.01
N PHE A 110 -8.65 11.63 -15.86
CA PHE A 110 -10.07 11.92 -15.65
C PHE A 110 -10.67 12.35 -16.98
N LEU A 111 -11.52 11.53 -17.59
CA LEU A 111 -12.15 11.84 -18.87
C LEU A 111 -13.46 12.58 -18.62
N ALA A 112 -13.39 13.88 -18.38
CA ALA A 112 -14.58 14.72 -18.42
C ALA A 112 -15.01 14.94 -19.88
N GLY A 113 -16.08 14.30 -20.34
CA GLY A 113 -16.76 14.71 -21.58
C GLY A 113 -17.46 13.64 -22.42
N ALA A 114 -18.55 13.03 -21.92
CA ALA A 114 -19.62 12.61 -22.84
C ALA A 114 -21.03 12.76 -22.25
N GLU A 115 -21.31 13.92 -21.64
CA GLU A 115 -22.70 14.30 -21.31
C GLU A 115 -23.28 15.39 -22.23
N ASP A 116 -22.49 16.02 -23.12
CA ASP A 116 -22.98 17.15 -23.93
C ASP A 116 -23.37 16.82 -25.38
N ASP A 117 -23.51 15.55 -25.78
CA ASP A 117 -23.90 15.24 -27.18
C ASP A 117 -24.84 14.04 -27.35
N ILE A 118 -25.77 13.84 -26.40
CA ILE A 118 -27.00 13.08 -26.67
C ILE A 118 -28.09 14.08 -27.01
N THR A 119 -28.05 14.61 -28.24
CA THR A 119 -29.26 15.13 -28.87
C THR A 119 -30.22 13.95 -29.04
N VAL A 120 -31.28 13.93 -28.25
CA VAL A 120 -32.41 13.03 -28.44
C VAL A 120 -33.06 13.41 -29.77
N GLN A 121 -32.63 12.78 -30.87
CA GLN A 121 -33.42 12.78 -32.10
C GLN A 121 -34.59 11.82 -31.88
N GLU A 122 -35.80 12.38 -31.80
CA GLU A 122 -37.04 11.60 -31.88
C GLU A 122 -37.03 10.74 -33.17
N PRO A 123 -37.58 9.50 -33.11
CA PRO A 123 -37.56 8.62 -34.26
C PRO A 123 -38.48 9.15 -35.38
N PRO A 124 -38.06 9.14 -36.65
CA PRO A 124 -38.95 9.46 -37.76
C PRO A 124 -39.99 8.36 -37.97
N ARG A 125 -41.23 8.77 -38.25
CA ARG A 125 -42.35 7.90 -38.60
C ARG A 125 -42.16 7.24 -39.98
N ASP A 126 -42.75 6.05 -40.11
CA ASP A 126 -42.60 5.01 -41.13
C ASP A 126 -42.63 5.37 -42.63
N SER A 127 -41.94 4.49 -43.39
CA SER A 127 -42.26 3.89 -44.73
C SER A 127 -41.34 4.28 -45.92
N PRO A 128 -41.24 3.47 -47.00
CA PRO A 128 -40.56 2.17 -47.07
C PRO A 128 -39.55 2.03 -48.26
N THR A 129 -38.70 1.00 -48.19
CA THR A 129 -37.97 0.35 -49.31
C THR A 129 -36.91 1.14 -50.10
N THR A 130 -35.64 0.73 -50.00
CA THR A 130 -34.89 0.05 -51.09
C THR A 130 -33.48 -0.34 -50.64
N SER A 131 -33.06 -1.51 -51.12
CA SER A 131 -31.79 -2.17 -50.85
C SER A 131 -30.58 -1.38 -51.35
N SER A 132 -29.62 -1.10 -50.48
CA SER A 132 -28.20 -1.32 -50.82
C SER A 132 -27.39 -1.61 -49.55
N ARG A 133 -26.54 -2.63 -49.67
CA ARG A 133 -25.82 -3.32 -48.61
C ARG A 133 -24.41 -2.69 -48.53
N SER A 134 -24.11 -1.98 -47.46
CA SER A 134 -22.73 -1.65 -47.07
C SER A 134 -22.45 -2.22 -45.68
N GLU A 135 -21.43 -3.06 -45.61
CA GLU A 135 -20.99 -3.73 -44.39
C GLU A 135 -20.39 -2.72 -43.39
N PRO A 136 -20.69 -2.80 -42.08
CA PRO A 136 -20.00 -1.98 -41.11
C PRO A 136 -18.65 -2.62 -40.75
N ASN A 137 -17.63 -1.76 -40.74
CA ASN A 137 -16.24 -2.02 -40.39
C ASN A 137 -16.12 -2.69 -38.99
N LYS A 138 -15.67 -3.95 -38.94
CA LYS A 138 -15.58 -4.80 -37.72
C LYS A 138 -14.36 -4.52 -36.83
N ASN A 139 -13.77 -3.33 -36.87
CA ASN A 139 -12.52 -3.03 -36.13
C ASN A 139 -12.64 -1.88 -35.12
N SER A 140 -13.76 -1.77 -34.41
CA SER A 140 -13.80 -1.00 -33.16
C SER A 140 -14.41 -1.86 -32.06
N SER A 141 -13.56 -2.33 -31.14
CA SER A 141 -14.02 -2.84 -29.87
C SER A 141 -14.90 -1.78 -29.20
N PRO A 142 -16.09 -2.14 -28.68
CA PRO A 142 -16.95 -1.17 -28.03
C PRO A 142 -16.18 -0.53 -26.87
N LYS A 143 -16.03 0.79 -26.91
CA LYS A 143 -15.48 1.54 -25.78
C LYS A 143 -16.39 1.28 -24.57
N PRO A 144 -15.85 0.86 -23.41
CA PRO A 144 -16.68 0.66 -22.24
C PRO A 144 -17.39 1.97 -21.87
N PRO A 145 -18.57 1.91 -21.22
CA PRO A 145 -19.21 3.11 -20.70
C PRO A 145 -18.23 3.88 -19.81
N ILE A 146 -18.30 5.21 -19.80
CA ILE A 146 -17.31 6.09 -19.13
C ILE A 146 -17.05 5.68 -17.69
N TRP A 147 -18.10 5.31 -16.95
CA TRP A 147 -18.03 4.79 -15.57
C TRP A 147 -17.07 3.59 -15.42
N ASN A 148 -16.97 2.72 -16.43
CA ASN A 148 -16.07 1.57 -16.43
C ASN A 148 -14.62 1.93 -16.79
N PHE A 149 -14.38 3.03 -17.51
CA PHE A 149 -13.02 3.43 -17.89
C PHE A 149 -12.25 4.03 -16.72
N GLU A 150 -12.89 4.92 -15.95
CA GLU A 150 -12.24 5.53 -14.77
C GLU A 150 -11.98 4.50 -13.67
N GLU A 151 -12.93 3.60 -13.43
CA GLU A 151 -12.72 2.45 -12.53
C GLU A 151 -11.56 1.58 -13.02
N PHE A 152 -11.49 1.32 -14.34
CA PHE A 152 -10.41 0.54 -14.93
C PHE A 152 -9.03 1.21 -14.73
N GLU A 153 -8.90 2.50 -15.02
CA GLU A 153 -7.65 3.25 -14.82
C GLU A 153 -7.25 3.27 -13.33
N PHE A 154 -8.21 3.54 -12.44
CA PHE A 154 -7.98 3.51 -11.00
C PHE A 154 -7.48 2.13 -10.54
N ARG A 155 -8.16 1.07 -10.98
CA ARG A 155 -7.84 -0.32 -10.64
C ARG A 155 -6.45 -0.73 -11.09
N ASN A 156 -6.01 -0.23 -12.24
CA ASN A 156 -4.72 -0.55 -12.84
C ASN A 156 -3.60 0.43 -12.47
N SER A 157 -3.89 1.47 -11.67
CA SER A 157 -2.88 2.43 -11.26
C SER A 157 -1.71 1.74 -10.56
N ARG A 158 -0.50 2.13 -10.95
CA ARG A 158 0.75 1.72 -10.31
C ARG A 158 0.77 2.02 -8.83
N TRP A 159 -0.03 3.00 -8.36
CA TRP A 159 -0.12 3.34 -6.94
C TRP A 159 -0.46 2.13 -6.08
N PHE A 160 -1.34 1.22 -6.53
CA PHE A 160 -1.70 0.01 -5.79
C PHE A 160 -0.61 -1.09 -5.79
N THR A 161 0.42 -0.95 -6.63
CA THR A 161 1.50 -1.95 -6.76
C THR A 161 2.80 -1.52 -6.10
N ARG A 162 2.89 -0.33 -5.52
CA ARG A 162 4.09 0.13 -4.79
C ARG A 162 4.06 -0.33 -3.33
N GLY A 163 5.22 -0.69 -2.78
CA GLY A 163 5.33 -1.13 -1.38
C GLY A 163 4.85 -0.08 -0.38
N TRP A 164 5.45 1.11 -0.44
CA TRP A 164 5.20 2.21 0.50
C TRP A 164 3.74 2.67 0.55
N THR A 165 3.03 2.69 -0.59
CA THR A 165 1.63 3.13 -0.64
C THR A 165 0.67 2.23 0.17
N LEU A 166 1.12 1.06 0.66
CA LEU A 166 0.32 0.25 1.58
C LEU A 166 0.08 0.98 2.91
N GLN A 167 1.14 1.44 3.56
CA GLN A 167 1.00 2.20 4.80
C GLN A 167 0.36 3.57 4.55
N GLU A 168 0.56 4.15 3.38
CA GLU A 168 -0.07 5.42 2.99
C GLU A 168 -1.59 5.26 2.76
N LEU A 169 -2.06 4.05 2.42
CA LEU A 169 -3.48 3.72 2.36
C LEU A 169 -4.09 3.45 3.74
N VAL A 170 -3.37 2.66 4.54
CA VAL A 170 -3.87 2.08 5.80
C VAL A 170 -3.82 3.09 6.93
N ALA A 171 -2.73 3.85 7.07
CA ALA A 171 -2.48 4.68 8.23
C ALA A 171 -3.40 5.93 8.32
N PRO A 172 -3.64 6.70 7.24
CA PRO A 172 -4.46 7.91 7.34
C PRO A 172 -5.92 7.63 7.63
N ARG A 173 -6.55 8.44 8.48
CA ARG A 173 -8.00 8.38 8.70
C ARG A 173 -8.79 8.94 7.51
N LYS A 174 -8.38 10.11 6.99
CA LYS A 174 -8.99 10.76 5.83
C LYS A 174 -8.04 10.66 4.64
N LEU A 175 -8.49 10.02 3.57
CA LEU A 175 -7.72 9.90 2.33
C LEU A 175 -8.61 10.14 1.12
N PHE A 176 -8.14 10.99 0.20
CA PHE A 176 -8.80 11.28 -1.07
C PHE A 176 -7.85 11.00 -2.24
N PHE A 177 -8.39 10.37 -3.27
CA PHE A 177 -7.67 10.04 -4.49
C PHE A 177 -7.84 11.15 -5.53
N TYR A 178 -6.76 11.50 -6.20
CA TYR A 178 -6.72 12.50 -7.26
C TYR A 178 -6.05 11.94 -8.50
N SER A 179 -6.62 12.27 -9.67
CA SER A 179 -6.04 11.96 -10.98
C SER A 179 -4.77 12.78 -11.23
N ARG A 180 -4.11 12.51 -12.36
CA ARG A 180 -2.95 13.29 -12.83
C ARG A 180 -3.24 14.78 -13.01
N ASP A 181 -4.50 15.15 -13.22
CA ASP A 181 -4.96 16.53 -13.44
C ASP A 181 -5.53 17.15 -12.16
N TRP A 182 -5.26 16.55 -10.99
CA TRP A 182 -5.78 16.98 -9.68
C TRP A 182 -7.30 17.01 -9.60
N LYS A 183 -7.98 16.16 -10.39
CA LYS A 183 -9.43 15.91 -10.26
C LYS A 183 -9.67 14.84 -9.21
N ARG A 184 -10.61 15.10 -8.31
CA ARG A 184 -10.95 14.17 -7.22
C ARG A 184 -11.67 12.95 -7.79
N LEU A 185 -11.10 11.77 -7.58
CA LEU A 185 -11.66 10.48 -8.01
C LEU A 185 -12.60 9.89 -6.96
N GLY A 186 -12.35 10.17 -5.67
CA GLY A 186 -13.16 9.65 -4.57
C GLY A 186 -12.42 9.70 -3.24
N SER A 187 -13.11 9.35 -2.15
CA SER A 187 -12.47 9.10 -0.85
C SER A 187 -12.19 7.61 -0.66
N LYS A 188 -11.33 7.30 0.31
CA LYS A 188 -11.13 5.91 0.76
C LYS A 188 -12.45 5.24 1.17
N ASP A 189 -13.36 5.99 1.79
CA ASP A 189 -14.68 5.49 2.19
C ASP A 189 -15.60 5.24 1.00
N SER A 190 -15.67 6.18 0.04
CA SER A 190 -16.56 6.04 -1.13
C SER A 190 -16.10 4.95 -2.08
N LEU A 191 -14.79 4.67 -2.13
CA LEU A 191 -14.17 3.66 -3.00
C LEU A 191 -13.81 2.38 -2.24
N ARG A 192 -14.30 2.19 -1.01
CA ARG A 192 -13.88 1.11 -0.11
C ARG A 192 -14.01 -0.28 -0.75
N ASP A 193 -15.11 -0.55 -1.42
CA ASP A 193 -15.40 -1.86 -2.02
C ASP A 193 -14.40 -2.15 -3.16
N LEU A 194 -14.17 -1.17 -4.02
CA LEU A 194 -13.20 -1.23 -5.11
C LEU A 194 -11.77 -1.43 -4.57
N ILE A 195 -11.37 -0.62 -3.57
CA ILE A 195 -10.05 -0.72 -2.92
C ILE A 195 -9.86 -2.09 -2.27
N SER A 196 -10.88 -2.60 -1.57
CA SER A 196 -10.82 -3.93 -0.96
C SER A 196 -10.69 -5.03 -2.03
N SER A 197 -11.37 -4.88 -3.18
CA SER A 197 -11.25 -5.83 -4.30
C SER A 197 -9.85 -5.84 -4.95
N ILE A 198 -9.16 -4.68 -4.94
CA ILE A 198 -7.81 -4.52 -5.51
C ILE A 198 -6.75 -5.05 -4.55
N THR A 199 -6.86 -4.66 -3.30
CA THR A 199 -5.77 -4.79 -2.31
C THR A 199 -5.95 -5.98 -1.37
N GLY A 200 -7.18 -6.49 -1.24
CA GLY A 200 -7.54 -7.50 -0.26
C GLY A 200 -7.62 -7.01 1.20
N ILE A 201 -7.45 -5.70 1.41
CA ILE A 201 -7.54 -5.07 2.74
C ILE A 201 -8.98 -5.13 3.24
N ASP A 202 -9.12 -5.48 4.51
CA ASP A 202 -10.40 -5.67 5.18
C ASP A 202 -11.16 -4.34 5.33
N TYR A 203 -12.48 -4.41 5.21
CA TYR A 203 -13.37 -3.23 5.27
C TYR A 203 -13.21 -2.45 6.57
N SER A 204 -13.05 -3.17 7.69
CA SER A 204 -12.81 -2.58 9.01
C SER A 204 -11.51 -1.78 9.05
N VAL A 205 -10.45 -2.26 8.40
CA VAL A 205 -9.15 -1.57 8.32
C VAL A 205 -9.25 -0.34 7.42
N LEU A 206 -9.93 -0.45 6.26
CA LEU A 206 -10.15 0.71 5.38
C LEU A 206 -10.96 1.81 6.07
N ALA A 207 -11.87 1.45 6.98
CA ALA A 207 -12.63 2.37 7.83
C ALA A 207 -11.83 2.91 9.05
N GLY A 208 -10.52 2.61 9.16
CA GLY A 208 -9.66 3.11 10.23
C GLY A 208 -9.65 2.24 11.50
N GLY A 209 -10.07 0.98 11.41
CA GLY A 209 -10.01 0.02 12.51
C GLY A 209 -8.58 -0.37 12.91
N ASP A 210 -8.45 -0.94 14.11
CA ASP A 210 -7.16 -1.39 14.66
C ASP A 210 -6.55 -2.53 13.83
N LEU A 211 -5.23 -2.54 13.68
CA LEU A 211 -4.46 -3.59 13.03
C LEU A 211 -4.11 -4.75 13.97
N LYS A 212 -4.25 -4.59 15.29
CA LYS A 212 -4.00 -5.68 16.27
C LYS A 212 -4.77 -6.98 16.01
N PRO A 213 -6.08 -6.97 15.67
CA PRO A 213 -6.82 -8.21 15.41
C PRO A 213 -6.52 -8.84 14.04
N ILE A 214 -5.68 -8.21 13.22
CA ILE A 214 -5.34 -8.72 11.90
C ILE A 214 -4.09 -9.59 11.98
N SER A 215 -4.18 -10.79 11.43
CA SER A 215 -3.07 -11.75 11.41
C SER A 215 -1.89 -11.27 10.57
N VAL A 216 -0.70 -11.76 10.91
CA VAL A 216 0.55 -11.50 10.19
C VAL A 216 0.43 -11.97 8.74
N ALA A 217 -0.11 -13.17 8.50
CA ALA A 217 -0.34 -13.66 7.13
C ALA A 217 -1.26 -12.74 6.33
N ARG A 218 -2.30 -12.18 6.94
CA ARG A 218 -3.25 -11.27 6.28
C ARG A 218 -2.58 -9.93 5.94
N LYS A 219 -1.77 -9.37 6.85
CA LYS A 219 -0.96 -8.17 6.58
C LYS A 219 0.07 -8.42 5.47
N MET A 220 0.73 -9.57 5.47
CA MET A 220 1.66 -9.97 4.40
C MET A 220 0.94 -10.13 3.05
N TYR A 221 -0.29 -10.65 3.05
CA TYR A 221 -1.12 -10.74 1.84
C TYR A 221 -1.41 -9.36 1.22
N TRP A 222 -1.68 -8.33 2.01
CA TRP A 222 -1.86 -6.96 1.48
C TRP A 222 -0.63 -6.43 0.72
N ALA A 223 0.55 -6.95 1.05
CA ALA A 223 1.82 -6.63 0.42
C ALA A 223 2.22 -7.60 -0.71
N SER A 224 1.51 -8.70 -0.92
CA SER A 224 1.96 -9.80 -1.79
C SER A 224 2.02 -9.44 -3.28
N ASN A 225 1.22 -8.46 -3.71
CA ASN A 225 1.19 -7.92 -5.08
C ASN A 225 1.98 -6.61 -5.23
N ARG A 226 2.69 -6.18 -4.18
CA ARG A 226 3.43 -4.92 -4.18
C ARG A 226 4.90 -5.15 -4.51
N THR A 227 5.53 -4.11 -5.02
CA THR A 227 6.92 -4.10 -5.47
C THR A 227 7.64 -2.85 -4.99
N THR A 228 8.95 -2.98 -4.79
CA THR A 228 9.85 -1.89 -4.43
C THR A 228 11.02 -1.86 -5.41
N THR A 229 11.69 -0.71 -5.51
CA THR A 229 12.85 -0.57 -6.40
C THR A 229 14.08 -1.21 -5.77
N ARG A 230 14.35 -0.89 -4.50
CA ARG A 230 15.39 -1.58 -3.71
C ARG A 230 14.78 -2.81 -3.05
N LYS A 231 15.58 -3.87 -2.90
CA LYS A 231 15.10 -5.13 -2.33
C LYS A 231 14.74 -5.00 -0.85
N GLU A 232 15.55 -4.24 -0.11
CA GLU A 232 15.40 -4.02 1.33
C GLU A 232 14.13 -3.23 1.67
N ASP A 233 13.72 -2.32 0.78
CA ASP A 233 12.52 -1.50 0.95
C ASP A 233 11.25 -2.34 1.11
N MET A 234 11.23 -3.58 0.61
CA MET A 234 10.10 -4.48 0.83
C MET A 234 9.88 -4.76 2.32
N ALA A 235 10.96 -4.81 3.11
CA ALA A 235 10.86 -4.90 4.56
C ALA A 235 10.51 -3.55 5.19
N TYR A 236 11.23 -2.49 4.78
CA TYR A 236 11.09 -1.17 5.41
C TYR A 236 9.69 -0.56 5.24
N CYS A 237 9.05 -0.77 4.09
CA CYS A 237 7.69 -0.30 3.84
C CYS A 237 6.60 -0.99 4.67
N LEU A 238 6.94 -2.09 5.35
CA LEU A 238 6.02 -2.86 6.19
C LEU A 238 6.23 -2.62 7.69
N MET A 239 7.30 -1.93 8.08
CA MET A 239 7.65 -1.70 9.49
C MET A 239 6.49 -1.06 10.27
N GLY A 240 5.85 -0.04 9.71
CA GLY A 240 4.69 0.61 10.32
C GLY A 240 3.47 -0.30 10.47
N ILE A 241 3.17 -1.11 9.45
CA ILE A 241 2.04 -2.06 9.43
C ILE A 241 2.19 -3.13 10.52
N PHE A 242 3.42 -3.54 10.80
CA PHE A 242 3.76 -4.51 11.85
C PHE A 242 4.18 -3.88 13.17
N SER A 243 4.22 -2.54 13.26
CA SER A 243 4.71 -1.81 14.43
C SER A 243 6.11 -2.24 14.87
N VAL A 244 7.00 -2.50 13.89
CA VAL A 244 8.40 -2.89 14.10
C VAL A 244 9.30 -1.66 13.94
N ASN A 245 10.31 -1.54 14.79
CA ASN A 245 11.43 -0.62 14.62
C ASN A 245 12.71 -1.44 14.41
N MET A 246 13.47 -1.13 13.37
CA MET A 246 14.75 -1.79 13.07
C MET A 246 15.68 -0.87 12.27
N PRO A 247 17.01 -1.02 12.40
CA PRO A 247 17.98 -0.24 11.63
C PRO A 247 17.90 -0.50 10.12
N LEU A 248 17.99 0.56 9.32
CA LEU A 248 18.07 0.49 7.87
C LEU A 248 19.51 0.17 7.42
N LEU A 249 19.70 -0.99 6.80
CA LEU A 249 20.98 -1.43 6.25
C LEU A 249 20.85 -1.63 4.73
N TYR A 250 21.04 -0.56 3.95
CA TYR A 250 21.03 -0.68 2.49
C TYR A 250 22.22 -1.51 2.00
N GLY A 251 21.96 -2.46 1.11
CA GLY A 251 22.93 -3.47 0.65
C GLY A 251 22.70 -4.85 1.25
N GLU A 252 21.83 -5.01 2.26
CA GLU A 252 21.54 -6.32 2.85
C GLU A 252 20.59 -7.20 1.99
N GLY A 253 19.97 -6.60 0.97
CA GLY A 253 19.07 -7.30 0.05
C GLY A 253 17.89 -7.99 0.75
N GLU A 254 17.70 -9.28 0.47
CA GLU A 254 16.57 -10.07 1.00
C GLU A 254 16.68 -10.32 2.52
N ARG A 255 17.86 -10.10 3.12
CA ARG A 255 18.08 -10.25 4.56
C ARG A 255 17.24 -9.26 5.38
N ALA A 256 16.92 -8.10 4.82
CA ALA A 256 16.04 -7.11 5.47
C ALA A 256 14.67 -7.72 5.82
N PHE A 257 14.12 -8.52 4.90
CA PHE A 257 12.80 -9.15 5.09
C PHE A 257 12.84 -10.30 6.09
N LEU A 258 13.97 -11.01 6.21
CA LEU A 258 14.19 -11.99 7.27
C LEU A 258 14.24 -11.30 8.64
N ARG A 259 15.02 -10.21 8.77
CA ARG A 259 15.09 -9.41 10.00
C ARG A 259 13.72 -8.87 10.41
N LEU A 260 12.91 -8.40 9.46
CA LEU A 260 11.54 -7.98 9.74
C LEU A 260 10.72 -9.12 10.37
N GLN A 261 10.77 -10.32 9.80
CA GLN A 261 10.06 -11.48 10.33
C GLN A 261 10.57 -11.89 11.73
N GLU A 262 11.88 -11.82 11.97
CA GLU A 262 12.47 -12.06 13.30
C GLU A 262 11.96 -11.05 14.34
N GLN A 263 11.85 -9.76 13.98
CA GLN A 263 11.26 -8.75 14.86
C GLN A 263 9.77 -9.02 15.10
N ILE A 264 9.01 -9.39 14.06
CA ILE A 264 7.59 -9.75 14.21
C ILE A 264 7.41 -10.90 15.21
N ILE A 265 8.22 -11.97 15.10
CA ILE A 265 8.18 -13.12 16.05
C ILE A 265 8.55 -12.68 17.47
N THR A 266 9.52 -11.76 17.59
CA THR A 266 9.95 -11.24 18.88
C THR A 266 8.90 -10.33 19.52
N MET A 267 7.95 -9.78 18.76
CA MET A 267 6.93 -8.86 19.26
C MET A 267 5.52 -9.47 19.36
N ASN A 268 5.21 -10.48 18.54
CA ASN A 268 3.87 -11.06 18.41
C ASN A 268 3.93 -12.59 18.50
N ASP A 269 2.88 -13.18 19.06
CA ASP A 269 2.71 -14.64 19.19
C ASP A 269 1.83 -15.26 18.09
N ASP A 270 1.77 -14.56 16.94
CA ASP A 270 0.95 -14.93 15.81
C ASP A 270 1.65 -15.95 14.89
N GLN A 271 1.24 -17.20 15.02
CA GLN A 271 1.76 -18.34 14.26
C GLN A 271 1.44 -18.26 12.76
N SER A 272 0.56 -17.36 12.31
CA SER A 272 0.28 -17.16 10.90
C SER A 272 1.49 -16.67 10.10
N ILE A 273 2.56 -16.20 10.76
CA ILE A 273 3.82 -15.88 10.09
C ILE A 273 4.41 -17.09 9.32
N PHE A 274 4.07 -18.33 9.70
CA PHE A 274 4.49 -19.53 9.00
C PHE A 274 3.49 -20.03 7.95
N ALA A 275 2.34 -19.36 7.79
CA ALA A 275 1.29 -19.76 6.86
C ALA A 275 1.55 -19.22 5.44
N TRP A 276 2.70 -19.56 4.85
CA TRP A 276 3.08 -19.19 3.49
C TRP A 276 3.40 -20.42 2.64
N THR A 277 3.36 -20.27 1.32
CA THR A 277 3.67 -21.34 0.35
C THR A 277 4.56 -20.83 -0.77
N LEU A 278 5.32 -21.74 -1.38
CA LEU A 278 6.02 -21.45 -2.63
C LEU A 278 5.26 -22.01 -3.83
N PRO A 279 5.27 -21.31 -4.98
CA PRO A 279 4.73 -21.86 -6.21
C PRO A 279 5.40 -23.20 -6.53
N ARG A 280 4.61 -24.23 -6.87
CA ARG A 280 5.09 -25.61 -7.14
C ARG A 280 6.34 -25.67 -8.02
N ARG A 281 6.38 -24.88 -9.11
CA ARG A 281 7.53 -24.83 -10.04
C ARG A 281 8.85 -24.36 -9.41
N ARG A 282 8.81 -23.55 -8.33
CA ARG A 282 10.01 -23.15 -7.59
C ARG A 282 10.40 -24.19 -6.54
N ALA A 283 9.43 -24.78 -5.86
CA ALA A 283 9.67 -25.86 -4.90
C ALA A 283 10.36 -27.08 -5.56
N GLU A 284 10.04 -27.37 -6.83
CA GLU A 284 10.67 -28.46 -7.59
C GLU A 284 12.15 -28.18 -7.94
N ARG A 285 12.57 -26.92 -8.05
CA ARG A 285 13.95 -26.54 -8.45
C ARG A 285 14.88 -26.34 -7.26
N GLN A 286 14.33 -26.09 -6.08
CA GLN A 286 15.09 -25.81 -4.87
C GLN A 286 14.42 -26.57 -3.73
N LEU A 287 14.96 -27.75 -3.40
CA LEU A 287 14.35 -28.71 -2.47
C LEU A 287 14.37 -28.26 -1.00
N LEU A 288 15.21 -27.26 -0.67
CA LEU A 288 15.41 -26.77 0.69
C LEU A 288 15.18 -25.26 0.75
N HIS A 289 14.37 -24.85 1.72
CA HIS A 289 14.05 -23.45 2.00
C HIS A 289 14.22 -23.18 3.48
N GLY A 290 14.52 -21.92 3.82
CA GLY A 290 14.44 -21.48 5.21
C GLY A 290 13.00 -21.52 5.72
N LEU A 291 12.86 -21.49 7.04
CA LEU A 291 11.57 -21.52 7.75
C LEU A 291 10.72 -20.25 7.52
N LEU A 292 11.39 -19.12 7.27
CA LEU A 292 10.77 -17.82 7.04
C LEU A 292 10.57 -17.57 5.56
N ALA A 293 9.53 -16.80 5.23
CA ALA A 293 9.17 -16.49 3.87
C ALA A 293 10.26 -15.63 3.19
N PRO A 294 10.54 -15.83 1.90
CA PRO A 294 11.52 -15.00 1.18
C PRO A 294 10.97 -13.61 0.82
N SER A 295 9.64 -13.43 0.79
CA SER A 295 8.97 -12.15 0.52
C SER A 295 7.47 -12.25 0.87
N PRO A 296 6.74 -11.12 0.95
CA PRO A 296 5.28 -11.14 1.15
C PRO A 296 4.52 -11.90 0.06
N ARG A 297 5.11 -12.04 -1.14
CA ARG A 297 4.51 -12.80 -2.25
C ARG A 297 4.19 -14.25 -1.89
N ALA A 298 4.93 -14.86 -0.95
CA ALA A 298 4.68 -16.22 -0.50
C ALA A 298 3.34 -16.39 0.25
N PHE A 299 2.71 -15.29 0.67
CA PHE A 299 1.41 -15.28 1.35
C PHE A 299 0.23 -15.03 0.41
N MET A 300 0.46 -14.94 -0.91
CA MET A 300 -0.58 -14.60 -1.90
C MET A 300 -1.78 -15.56 -1.86
N ASP A 301 -1.52 -16.87 -1.75
CA ASP A 301 -2.54 -17.90 -1.82
C ASP A 301 -3.16 -18.22 -0.45
N THR A 302 -2.39 -18.05 0.62
CA THR A 302 -2.75 -18.46 1.98
C THR A 302 -3.31 -17.31 2.82
N GLY A 303 -2.68 -16.14 2.79
CA GLY A 303 -2.96 -15.04 3.72
C GLY A 303 -4.37 -14.46 3.60
N ARG A 304 -5.07 -14.69 2.48
CA ARG A 304 -6.47 -14.27 2.31
C ARG A 304 -7.43 -15.02 3.25
N LYS A 305 -7.10 -16.20 3.75
CA LYS A 305 -8.02 -17.04 4.54
C LYS A 305 -7.53 -17.34 5.96
N VAL A 306 -6.48 -16.64 6.42
CA VAL A 306 -5.87 -16.89 7.72
C VAL A 306 -6.32 -15.84 8.73
N TRP A 307 -7.16 -16.28 9.65
CA TRP A 307 -7.65 -15.47 10.76
C TRP A 307 -6.84 -15.76 12.03
N LEU A 308 -6.70 -14.77 12.90
CA LEU A 308 -6.15 -15.02 14.23
C LEU A 308 -7.07 -15.98 14.98
N PHE A 309 -6.50 -17.00 15.60
CA PHE A 309 -7.22 -17.71 16.65
C PHE A 309 -7.46 -16.73 17.81
N PRO A 310 -8.64 -16.77 18.45
CA PRO A 310 -8.88 -16.01 19.68
C PRO A 310 -7.76 -16.29 20.68
N PRO A 311 -7.30 -15.28 21.45
CA PRO A 311 -6.20 -15.46 22.39
C PRO A 311 -6.57 -16.54 23.41
N ILE A 312 -5.98 -17.72 23.24
CA ILE A 312 -6.01 -18.74 24.29
C ILE A 312 -5.11 -18.20 25.39
N HIS A 313 -5.61 -18.09 26.62
CA HIS A 313 -4.83 -17.58 27.74
C HIS A 313 -3.60 -18.49 27.95
N ARG A 314 -2.42 -18.02 27.51
CA ARG A 314 -1.14 -18.71 27.69
C ARG A 314 -0.30 -17.99 28.72
N ARG A 315 0.43 -18.76 29.54
CA ARG A 315 1.42 -18.23 30.50
C ARG A 315 2.79 -17.95 29.85
N LYS A 316 3.06 -18.46 28.65
CA LYS A 316 4.31 -18.30 27.89
C LYS A 316 4.01 -17.97 26.42
N ARG A 317 4.96 -17.29 25.74
CA ARG A 317 4.91 -17.06 24.28
C ARG A 317 5.01 -18.38 23.54
N ALA A 318 4.11 -18.59 22.58
CA ALA A 318 4.01 -19.74 21.71
C ALA A 318 5.13 -19.85 20.67
N VAL A 319 5.82 -18.76 20.32
CA VAL A 319 6.92 -18.80 19.34
C VAL A 319 8.13 -18.01 19.85
N ARG A 320 9.33 -18.60 19.77
CA ARG A 320 10.60 -17.93 20.02
C ARG A 320 11.67 -18.35 19.03
N VAL A 321 12.46 -17.39 18.56
CA VAL A 321 13.73 -17.67 17.89
C VAL A 321 14.82 -17.77 18.96
N VAL A 322 15.53 -18.89 19.01
CA VAL A 322 16.62 -19.15 19.97
C VAL A 322 17.86 -19.57 19.17
N ASN A 323 18.86 -18.69 19.10
CA ASN A 323 20.06 -18.89 18.26
C ASN A 323 19.66 -19.23 16.80
N SER A 324 20.01 -20.44 16.34
CA SER A 324 19.70 -20.97 15.00
C SER A 324 18.47 -21.90 15.00
N SER A 325 17.58 -21.80 15.99
CA SER A 325 16.45 -22.70 16.17
C SER A 325 15.15 -21.94 16.44
N LEU A 326 14.02 -22.56 16.09
CA LEU A 326 12.69 -22.07 16.40
C LEU A 326 12.05 -22.99 17.44
N GLU A 327 11.60 -22.41 18.55
CA GLU A 327 10.78 -23.09 19.54
C GLU A 327 9.32 -22.68 19.31
N VAL A 328 8.44 -23.67 19.04
CA VAL A 328 7.01 -23.45 18.84
C VAL A 328 6.21 -24.31 19.82
N GLU A 329 5.40 -23.68 20.64
CA GLU A 329 4.40 -24.31 21.48
C GLU A 329 3.04 -24.24 20.76
N VAL A 330 2.45 -25.37 20.40
CA VAL A 330 1.13 -25.43 19.74
C VAL A 330 0.12 -26.14 20.63
N ILE A 331 -1.12 -25.63 20.62
CA ILE A 331 -2.23 -26.32 21.27
C ILE A 331 -2.84 -27.27 20.24
N LEU A 332 -2.74 -28.56 20.52
CA LEU A 332 -3.36 -29.60 19.72
C LEU A 332 -4.77 -29.86 20.26
N ARG A 333 -5.79 -29.59 19.45
CA ARG A 333 -7.15 -30.05 19.76
C ARG A 333 -7.31 -31.47 19.22
N PRO A 334 -7.76 -32.44 20.04
CA PRO A 334 -8.13 -33.76 19.53
C PRO A 334 -9.22 -33.62 18.46
N HIS A 335 -9.04 -34.27 17.31
CA HIS A 335 -10.10 -34.36 16.31
C HIS A 335 -11.25 -35.19 16.91
N ASP A 336 -12.50 -34.73 16.78
CA ASP A 336 -13.66 -35.21 17.54
C ASP A 336 -14.00 -36.72 17.33
N ASN A 337 -13.23 -37.46 16.51
CA ASN A 337 -13.38 -38.89 16.21
C ASN A 337 -12.07 -39.71 16.30
N MET A 338 -11.00 -39.21 16.94
CA MET A 338 -9.77 -39.98 17.16
C MET A 338 -9.64 -40.40 18.63
N PRO A 339 -9.34 -41.68 18.94
CA PRO A 339 -9.04 -42.08 20.30
C PRO A 339 -7.86 -41.25 20.83
N LEU A 340 -8.05 -40.65 22.01
CA LEU A 340 -7.04 -39.85 22.71
C LEU A 340 -5.71 -40.63 22.76
N GLY A 341 -4.66 -40.09 22.14
CA GLY A 341 -3.30 -40.61 22.34
C GLY A 341 -2.39 -40.73 21.11
N ARG A 342 -2.84 -40.43 19.87
CA ARG A 342 -1.94 -40.40 18.71
C ARG A 342 -2.16 -39.17 17.83
N ALA A 343 -1.36 -38.13 18.06
CA ALA A 343 -1.12 -37.12 17.05
C ALA A 343 -0.12 -37.70 16.02
N ARG A 344 -0.57 -38.00 14.80
CA ARG A 344 0.35 -38.19 13.68
C ARG A 344 0.66 -36.82 13.10
N LEU A 345 1.90 -36.35 13.30
CA LEU A 345 2.43 -35.31 12.42
C LEU A 345 2.53 -35.91 11.01
N PRO A 346 2.14 -35.18 9.95
CA PRO A 346 2.38 -35.63 8.59
C PRO A 346 3.88 -35.90 8.39
N ASP A 347 4.21 -37.01 7.75
CA ASP A 347 5.60 -37.34 7.43
C ASP A 347 6.23 -36.17 6.66
N GLY A 348 7.29 -35.58 7.23
CA GLY A 348 8.06 -34.49 6.62
C GLY A 348 7.84 -33.08 7.16
N CYS A 349 7.04 -32.86 8.22
CA CYS A 349 6.83 -31.51 8.75
C CYS A 349 8.03 -30.91 9.49
N PHE A 350 8.95 -31.72 10.02
CA PHE A 350 10.22 -31.26 10.58
C PHE A 350 11.26 -32.36 10.38
N LYS A 351 12.38 -32.01 9.73
CA LYS A 351 13.63 -32.77 9.79
C LYS A 351 14.69 -31.90 10.42
#